data_AF-A0AAV9E3Z2-F1
#
_entry.id   AF-A0AAV9E3Z2-F1
#
_cell.length_a   1.000
_cell.length_b   1.000
_cell.length_c   1.000
_cell.angle_alpha   90.00
_cell.angle_beta   90.00
_cell.angle_gamma   90.00
#
_symmetry.space_group_name_H-M   'P 1'
#
loop_
_entity.id
_entity.type
_entity.pdbx_description
1 polymer ?
#
loop_
_entity_poly.entity_id
_entity_poly.type
_entity_poly.pdbx_seq_one_letter_code
_entity_poly.pdbx_strand_id
1 'polypeptide(L)'
;MGVSNKTPEFLQMNPIGKVPVLETPEGPIFESNAIARYGRWFYPRIGYGLYVPPVEEAAIAALKRALGALNTYLASNTYLVGHAVTLADIVMGCNLFLGFKMIMTKNFTSEFPHVERICSTCSICQEACTGQGFCKPKEPVKPKIEAKKEQPKKDAPKKVEENLEEEEAPKPKAKNPLDLLPPSKMILDDWKRLYSNTKTNFREIAIKGFWDMYDPEGYSLWFCDYKYNDENTVSFVTLNKVGGFLQRMDLCRKYAFGKMLIIGSNPPYKVRGLWLFRGTEIPQFVLEECYDMELYEWKKADISDEAQKELVNAMIEDQEPFEGEALLDAKCFK
;
A
#
# COMPACT_ATOMS: atom_id res chain seq x y z
N MET A 1 12.77 -15.00 -24.79
CA MET A 1 11.98 -14.19 -23.82
C MET A 1 12.34 -12.73 -24.04
N GLY A 2 11.38 -11.82 -24.21
CA GLY A 2 11.67 -10.37 -24.32
C GLY A 2 11.04 -9.62 -25.50
N VAL A 3 10.46 -10.32 -26.48
CA VAL A 3 9.77 -9.69 -27.63
C VAL A 3 8.26 -9.90 -27.56
N SER A 4 7.82 -11.13 -27.27
CA SER A 4 6.40 -11.50 -27.16
C SER A 4 5.70 -10.91 -25.94
N ASN A 5 6.39 -10.75 -24.81
CA ASN A 5 5.83 -10.22 -23.56
C ASN A 5 5.78 -8.68 -23.47
N LYS A 6 6.16 -7.99 -24.56
CA LYS A 6 6.07 -6.53 -24.71
C LYS A 6 5.09 -6.10 -25.80
N THR A 7 4.39 -7.07 -26.40
CA THR A 7 3.38 -6.78 -27.42
C THR A 7 2.16 -6.13 -26.75
N PRO A 8 1.46 -5.21 -27.44
CA PRO A 8 0.23 -4.61 -26.94
C PRO A 8 -0.80 -5.67 -26.52
N GLU A 9 -0.87 -6.78 -27.25
CA GLU A 9 -1.75 -7.91 -26.97
C GLU A 9 -1.39 -8.59 -25.64
N PHE A 10 -0.09 -8.80 -25.36
CA PHE A 10 0.35 -9.37 -24.08
C PHE A 10 0.20 -8.39 -22.91
N LEU A 11 0.40 -7.09 -23.13
CA LEU A 11 0.23 -6.06 -22.10
C LEU A 11 -1.24 -5.85 -21.71
N GLN A 12 -2.18 -6.05 -22.64
CA GLN A 12 -3.61 -6.14 -22.31
C GLN A 12 -3.91 -7.32 -21.39
N MET A 13 -3.19 -8.44 -21.54
CA MET A 13 -3.36 -9.63 -20.69
C MET A 13 -2.66 -9.50 -19.34
N ASN A 14 -1.45 -8.94 -19.31
CA ASN A 14 -0.70 -8.61 -18.10
C ASN A 14 -0.03 -7.25 -18.25
N PRO A 15 -0.56 -6.21 -17.60
CA PRO A 15 -0.03 -4.84 -17.67
C PRO A 15 1.43 -4.72 -17.21
N ILE A 16 1.92 -5.70 -16.44
CA ILE A 16 3.29 -5.72 -15.90
C ILE A 16 4.27 -6.32 -16.92
N GLY A 17 3.79 -6.90 -18.04
CA GLY A 17 4.63 -7.50 -19.09
C GLY A 17 5.50 -8.66 -18.59
N LYS A 18 5.18 -9.22 -17.43
CA LYS A 18 5.92 -10.32 -16.78
C LYS A 18 5.27 -11.66 -17.09
N VAL A 19 6.08 -12.70 -17.17
CA VAL A 19 5.63 -14.10 -17.31
C VAL A 19 5.73 -14.80 -15.95
N PRO A 20 4.91 -15.83 -15.66
CA PRO A 20 3.91 -16.45 -16.55
C PRO A 20 2.56 -15.73 -16.56
N VAL A 21 1.90 -15.74 -17.73
CA VAL A 21 0.51 -15.32 -17.96
C VAL A 21 -0.19 -16.48 -18.65
N LEU A 22 -1.32 -16.92 -18.11
CA LEU A 22 -2.17 -17.94 -18.72
C LEU A 22 -3.44 -17.25 -19.24
N GLU A 23 -3.66 -17.33 -20.54
CA GLU A 23 -4.89 -16.87 -21.17
C GLU A 23 -5.97 -17.96 -21.06
N THR A 24 -7.15 -17.60 -20.57
CA THR A 24 -8.30 -18.51 -20.48
C THR A 24 -9.54 -17.80 -21.04
N PRO A 25 -10.60 -18.54 -21.44
CA PRO A 25 -11.83 -17.95 -21.95
C PRO A 25 -12.50 -16.93 -21.00
N GLU A 26 -12.20 -17.01 -19.71
CA GLU A 26 -12.73 -16.16 -18.65
C GLU A 26 -11.81 -14.98 -18.30
N GLY A 27 -10.66 -14.87 -18.95
CA GLY A 27 -9.68 -13.78 -18.81
C GLY A 27 -8.27 -14.24 -18.41
N PRO A 28 -7.29 -13.33 -18.44
CA PRO A 28 -5.89 -13.65 -18.20
C PRO A 28 -5.56 -13.82 -16.70
N ILE A 29 -4.74 -14.83 -16.40
CA ILE A 29 -4.27 -15.16 -15.04
C ILE A 29 -2.76 -14.93 -14.96
N PHE A 30 -2.32 -14.10 -14.00
CA PHE A 30 -0.91 -13.83 -13.74
C PHE A 30 -0.61 -13.61 -12.25
N GLU A 31 0.66 -13.85 -11.89
CA GLU A 31 1.26 -13.88 -10.55
C GLU A 31 0.62 -12.95 -9.49
N SER A 32 0.56 -11.65 -9.75
CA SER A 32 0.10 -10.65 -8.77
C SER A 32 -1.37 -10.77 -8.41
N ASN A 33 -2.22 -11.21 -9.33
CA ASN A 33 -3.64 -11.42 -9.08
C ASN A 33 -3.92 -12.68 -8.26
N ALA A 34 -3.12 -13.75 -8.46
CA ALA A 34 -3.23 -14.97 -7.66
C ALA A 34 -2.83 -14.70 -6.20
N ILE A 35 -1.74 -13.96 -5.97
CA ILE A 35 -1.28 -13.57 -4.63
C ILE A 35 -2.29 -12.63 -3.95
N ALA A 36 -2.86 -11.66 -4.67
CA ALA A 36 -3.85 -10.73 -4.11
C ALA A 36 -5.16 -11.44 -3.71
N ARG A 37 -5.63 -12.39 -4.54
CA ARG A 37 -6.83 -13.21 -4.24
C ARG A 37 -6.58 -14.16 -3.08
N TYR A 38 -5.40 -14.76 -3.02
CA TYR A 38 -4.95 -15.59 -1.89
C TYR A 38 -4.91 -14.78 -0.59
N GLY A 39 -4.29 -13.61 -0.59
CA GLY A 39 -4.16 -12.76 0.60
C GLY A 39 -5.51 -12.35 1.18
N ARG A 40 -6.51 -12.08 0.32
CA ARG A 40 -7.85 -11.65 0.73
C ARG A 40 -8.66 -12.76 1.41
N TRP A 41 -8.37 -14.02 1.13
CA TRP A 41 -8.93 -15.17 1.83
C TRP A 41 -8.09 -15.57 3.05
N PHE A 42 -6.77 -15.47 2.96
CA PHE A 42 -5.85 -15.94 3.98
C PHE A 42 -5.78 -15.03 5.21
N TYR A 43 -5.57 -13.73 5.01
CA TYR A 43 -5.27 -12.80 6.11
C TYR A 43 -6.38 -12.69 7.17
N PRO A 44 -7.67 -12.67 6.81
CA PRO A 44 -8.74 -12.68 7.80
C PRO A 44 -8.76 -13.95 8.66
N ARG A 45 -8.42 -15.12 8.09
CA ARG A 45 -8.43 -16.40 8.82
C ARG A 45 -7.29 -16.59 9.80
N ILE A 46 -6.21 -15.82 9.65
CA ILE A 46 -5.08 -15.80 10.58
C ILE A 46 -5.06 -14.57 11.50
N GLY A 47 -6.11 -13.73 11.48
CA GLY A 47 -6.26 -12.57 12.36
C GLY A 47 -5.49 -11.31 11.93
N TYR A 48 -4.95 -11.29 10.70
CA TYR A 48 -4.20 -10.16 10.14
C TYR A 48 -5.06 -9.27 9.22
N GLY A 49 -6.38 -9.41 9.27
CA GLY A 49 -7.33 -8.61 8.51
C GLY A 49 -8.75 -8.76 9.06
N LEU A 50 -9.60 -7.76 8.81
CA LEU A 50 -11.00 -7.81 9.21
C LEU A 50 -11.74 -8.88 8.40
N TYR A 51 -12.39 -9.81 9.10
CA TYR A 51 -13.25 -10.80 8.45
C TYR A 51 -14.56 -10.15 8.01
N VAL A 52 -14.69 -9.96 6.69
CA VAL A 52 -15.90 -9.47 6.04
C VAL A 52 -16.43 -10.60 5.16
N PRO A 53 -17.53 -11.29 5.52
CA PRO A 53 -17.99 -12.49 4.82
C PRO A 53 -18.20 -12.30 3.30
N PRO A 54 -18.86 -11.23 2.83
CA PRO A 54 -19.03 -11.00 1.38
C PRO A 54 -17.71 -10.86 0.62
N VAL A 55 -16.66 -10.36 1.29
CA VAL A 55 -15.34 -10.17 0.70
C VAL A 55 -14.57 -11.49 0.63
N GLU A 56 -14.68 -12.32 1.66
CA GLU A 56 -14.10 -13.66 1.64
C GLU A 56 -14.77 -14.54 0.58
N GLU A 57 -16.10 -14.53 0.52
CA GLU A 57 -16.87 -15.27 -0.49
C GLU A 57 -16.50 -14.84 -1.91
N ALA A 58 -16.37 -13.54 -2.16
CA ALA A 58 -15.92 -13.02 -3.45
C ALA A 58 -14.49 -13.47 -3.80
N ALA A 59 -13.58 -13.49 -2.83
CA ALA A 59 -12.20 -13.94 -3.03
C ALA A 59 -12.14 -15.45 -3.32
N ILE A 60 -12.91 -16.26 -2.58
CA ILE A 60 -13.04 -17.70 -2.81
C ILE A 60 -13.61 -17.97 -4.21
N ALA A 61 -14.68 -17.27 -4.61
CA ALA A 61 -15.29 -17.43 -5.93
C ALA A 61 -14.32 -17.04 -7.07
N ALA A 62 -13.59 -15.95 -6.91
CA ALA A 62 -12.59 -15.51 -7.89
C ALA A 62 -11.41 -16.48 -8.00
N LEU A 63 -11.01 -17.11 -6.90
CA LEU A 63 -9.96 -18.11 -6.87
C LEU A 63 -10.42 -19.42 -7.49
N LYS A 64 -11.63 -19.90 -7.17
CA LYS A 64 -12.24 -21.08 -7.82
C LYS A 64 -12.31 -20.91 -9.33
N ARG A 65 -12.68 -19.72 -9.82
CA ARG A 65 -12.71 -19.42 -11.27
C ARG A 65 -11.32 -19.56 -11.90
N ALA A 66 -10.30 -18.96 -11.28
CA ALA A 66 -8.94 -19.02 -11.79
C ALA A 66 -8.37 -20.45 -11.77
N LEU A 67 -8.60 -21.20 -10.69
CA LEU A 67 -8.17 -22.59 -10.57
C LEU A 67 -8.93 -23.50 -11.54
N GLY A 68 -10.21 -23.25 -11.78
CA GLY A 68 -11.00 -23.99 -12.76
C GLY A 68 -10.44 -23.83 -14.16
N ALA A 69 -10.14 -22.59 -14.57
CA ALA A 69 -9.57 -22.33 -15.87
C ALA A 69 -8.17 -22.96 -16.05
N LEU A 70 -7.32 -22.86 -15.02
CA LEU A 70 -6.03 -23.55 -14.98
C LEU A 70 -6.18 -25.08 -15.06
N ASN A 71 -7.15 -25.65 -14.33
CA ASN A 71 -7.41 -27.08 -14.32
C ASN A 71 -7.85 -27.59 -15.70
N THR A 72 -8.70 -26.84 -16.40
CA THR A 72 -9.13 -27.14 -17.77
C THR A 72 -7.94 -27.14 -18.73
N TYR A 73 -7.06 -26.13 -18.64
CA TYR A 73 -5.85 -26.07 -19.47
C TYR A 73 -4.92 -27.26 -19.21
N LEU A 74 -4.70 -27.61 -17.93
CA LEU A 74 -3.84 -28.71 -17.51
C LEU A 74 -4.45 -30.10 -17.73
N ALA A 75 -5.73 -30.19 -18.09
CA ALA A 75 -6.36 -31.45 -18.48
C ALA A 75 -5.75 -32.01 -19.77
N SER A 76 -5.40 -31.12 -20.71
CA SER A 76 -4.80 -31.49 -22.00
C SER A 76 -3.29 -31.26 -22.07
N ASN A 77 -2.70 -30.57 -21.08
CA ASN A 77 -1.29 -30.22 -21.05
C ASN A 77 -0.61 -30.77 -19.77
N THR A 78 0.52 -31.46 -19.93
CA THR A 78 1.28 -31.99 -18.79
C THR A 78 1.96 -30.89 -17.98
N TYR A 79 2.42 -29.84 -18.67
CA TYR A 79 3.08 -28.67 -18.09
C TYR A 79 2.46 -27.38 -18.64
N LEU A 80 2.72 -26.25 -18.00
CA LEU A 80 2.22 -24.94 -18.43
C LEU A 80 2.77 -24.54 -19.80
N VAL A 81 4.03 -24.88 -20.09
CA VAL A 81 4.71 -24.52 -21.35
C VAL A 81 5.47 -25.72 -21.89
N GLY A 82 5.07 -26.19 -23.08
CA GLY A 82 5.76 -27.29 -23.77
C GLY A 82 5.58 -28.66 -23.09
N HIS A 83 6.62 -29.50 -23.18
CA HIS A 83 6.57 -30.92 -22.75
C HIS A 83 7.50 -31.26 -21.58
N ALA A 84 8.05 -30.25 -20.89
CA ALA A 84 8.91 -30.44 -19.72
C ALA A 84 8.62 -29.39 -18.65
N VAL A 85 9.05 -29.64 -17.41
CA VAL A 85 8.98 -28.66 -16.32
C VAL A 85 9.75 -27.41 -16.72
N THR A 86 9.09 -26.26 -16.65
CA THR A 86 9.68 -24.95 -16.89
C THR A 86 9.59 -24.07 -15.66
N LEU A 87 10.21 -22.89 -15.75
CA LEU A 87 10.07 -21.85 -14.73
C LEU A 87 8.60 -21.48 -14.48
N ALA A 88 7.72 -21.57 -15.48
CA ALA A 88 6.30 -21.28 -15.32
C ALA A 88 5.64 -22.23 -14.31
N ASP A 89 5.96 -23.53 -14.39
CA ASP A 89 5.42 -24.57 -13.50
C ASP A 89 5.91 -24.39 -12.06
N ILE A 90 7.20 -24.06 -11.90
CA ILE A 90 7.82 -23.79 -10.59
C ILE A 90 7.19 -22.57 -9.93
N VAL A 91 7.07 -21.47 -10.67
CA VAL A 91 6.50 -20.21 -10.19
C VAL A 91 5.03 -20.38 -9.81
N MET A 92 4.23 -21.07 -10.65
CA MET A 92 2.84 -21.40 -10.34
C MET A 92 2.71 -22.27 -9.09
N GLY A 93 3.54 -23.31 -8.96
CA GLY A 93 3.59 -24.15 -7.76
C GLY A 93 3.91 -23.34 -6.50
N CYS A 94 4.94 -22.49 -6.55
CA CYS A 94 5.32 -21.62 -5.43
C CYS A 94 4.19 -20.67 -4.99
N ASN A 95 3.43 -20.13 -5.94
CA ASN A 95 2.31 -19.25 -5.62
C ASN A 95 1.11 -19.95 -5.00
N LEU A 96 0.85 -21.19 -5.41
CA LEU A 96 -0.22 -21.99 -4.87
C LEU A 96 0.17 -22.67 -3.55
N PHE A 97 1.47 -22.83 -3.27
CA PHE A 97 2.00 -23.51 -2.09
C PHE A 97 1.35 -23.07 -0.78
N LEU A 98 1.26 -21.77 -0.55
CA LEU A 98 0.71 -21.23 0.71
C LEU A 98 -0.80 -21.50 0.81
N GLY A 99 -1.51 -21.48 -0.33
CA GLY A 99 -2.89 -21.96 -0.52
C GLY A 99 -3.09 -23.37 -0.01
N PHE A 100 -2.38 -24.30 -0.65
CA PHE A 100 -2.45 -25.73 -0.35
C PHE A 100 -2.03 -26.07 1.08
N LYS A 101 -1.03 -25.37 1.63
CA LYS A 101 -0.53 -25.61 2.98
C LYS A 101 -1.45 -25.08 4.08
N MET A 102 -2.12 -23.94 3.86
CA MET A 102 -2.70 -23.18 4.98
C MET A 102 -4.22 -23.08 4.99
N ILE A 103 -4.89 -23.06 3.83
CA ILE A 103 -6.33 -22.71 3.74
C ILE A 103 -7.14 -23.59 2.80
N MET A 104 -6.55 -24.12 1.73
CA MET A 104 -7.28 -24.95 0.79
C MET A 104 -7.43 -26.36 1.36
N THR A 105 -8.63 -26.72 1.78
CA THR A 105 -8.93 -28.05 2.31
C THR A 105 -8.92 -29.12 1.21
N LYS A 106 -8.86 -30.39 1.58
CA LYS A 106 -8.93 -31.48 0.59
C LYS A 106 -10.22 -31.46 -0.22
N ASN A 107 -11.34 -31.09 0.42
CA ASN A 107 -12.65 -30.93 -0.25
C ASN A 107 -12.63 -29.80 -1.30
N PHE A 108 -11.90 -28.72 -1.05
CA PHE A 108 -11.76 -27.63 -2.01
C PHE A 108 -10.83 -28.00 -3.17
N THR A 109 -9.73 -28.67 -2.87
CA THR A 109 -8.67 -28.99 -3.84
C THR A 109 -9.03 -30.18 -4.73
N SER A 110 -9.89 -31.09 -4.27
CA SER A 110 -10.43 -32.19 -5.09
C SER A 110 -11.26 -31.70 -6.30
N GLU A 111 -11.74 -30.46 -6.29
CA GLU A 111 -12.40 -29.85 -7.46
C GLU A 111 -11.42 -29.59 -8.62
N PHE A 112 -10.09 -29.60 -8.37
CA PHE A 112 -9.05 -29.21 -9.33
C PHE A 112 -7.88 -30.23 -9.40
N PRO A 113 -8.13 -31.48 -9.84
CA PRO A 113 -7.15 -32.58 -9.79
C PRO A 113 -5.89 -32.35 -10.65
N HIS A 114 -6.00 -31.65 -11.78
CA HIS A 114 -4.85 -31.37 -12.65
C HIS A 114 -3.95 -30.26 -12.07
N VAL A 115 -4.53 -29.37 -11.26
CA VAL A 115 -3.77 -28.37 -10.49
C VAL A 115 -3.06 -29.04 -9.31
N GLU A 116 -3.71 -29.98 -8.61
CA GLU A 116 -3.04 -30.76 -7.56
C GLU A 116 -1.81 -31.50 -8.11
N ARG A 117 -1.91 -32.07 -9.32
CA ARG A 117 -0.80 -32.73 -10.00
C ARG A 117 0.38 -31.78 -10.22
N ILE A 118 0.15 -30.56 -10.70
CA ILE A 118 1.25 -29.64 -11.01
C ILE A 118 1.94 -29.14 -9.74
N CYS A 119 1.17 -28.87 -8.68
CA CYS A 119 1.72 -28.57 -7.37
C CYS A 119 2.51 -29.76 -6.80
N SER A 120 2.07 -31.00 -7.01
CA SER A 120 2.81 -32.19 -6.57
C SER A 120 4.09 -32.45 -7.37
N THR A 121 4.18 -31.93 -8.59
CA THR A 121 5.35 -32.09 -9.48
C THR A 121 6.50 -31.15 -9.10
N CYS A 122 6.20 -30.05 -8.42
CA CYS A 122 7.22 -29.18 -7.83
C CYS A 122 7.67 -29.75 -6.49
N SER A 123 8.95 -30.14 -6.37
CA SER A 123 9.50 -30.79 -5.17
C SER A 123 9.31 -29.98 -3.88
N ILE A 124 9.26 -28.65 -3.99
CA ILE A 124 9.01 -27.70 -2.89
C ILE A 124 7.55 -27.81 -2.38
N CYS A 125 6.62 -28.17 -3.26
CA CYS A 125 5.18 -28.21 -3.01
C CYS A 125 4.65 -29.63 -2.76
N GLN A 126 5.44 -30.66 -3.04
CA GLN A 126 5.09 -32.06 -2.86
C GLN A 126 4.67 -32.39 -1.41
N GLU A 127 5.37 -31.84 -0.41
CA GLU A 127 5.02 -31.99 1.01
C GLU A 127 3.65 -31.36 1.37
N ALA A 128 3.27 -30.27 0.70
CA ALA A 128 1.99 -29.60 0.94
C ALA A 128 0.80 -30.35 0.30
N CYS A 129 1.01 -30.96 -0.88
CA CYS A 129 -0.04 -31.68 -1.61
C CYS A 129 -0.26 -33.13 -1.13
N THR A 130 0.74 -33.76 -0.51
CA THR A 130 0.69 -35.17 -0.05
C THR A 130 0.08 -35.35 1.35
N GLY A 131 -0.38 -34.26 1.98
CA GLY A 131 -1.34 -34.35 3.08
C GLY A 131 -0.78 -34.36 4.51
N GLN A 132 0.49 -34.03 4.71
CA GLN A 132 1.03 -33.83 6.07
C GLN A 132 0.77 -32.42 6.64
N GLY A 133 0.00 -31.58 5.95
CA GLY A 133 -0.25 -30.19 6.36
C GLY A 133 -1.68 -29.68 6.19
N PHE A 134 -2.68 -30.54 5.97
CA PHE A 134 -4.07 -30.05 5.85
C PHE A 134 -4.57 -29.48 7.18
N CYS A 135 -4.65 -28.14 7.27
CA CYS A 135 -5.38 -27.49 8.35
C CYS A 135 -6.87 -27.85 8.24
N LYS A 136 -7.45 -28.32 9.34
CA LYS A 136 -8.91 -28.37 9.53
C LYS A 136 -9.49 -26.97 9.28
N PRO A 137 -10.75 -26.85 8.80
CA PRO A 137 -11.38 -25.55 8.61
C PRO A 137 -11.26 -24.73 9.90
N LYS A 138 -10.41 -23.71 9.91
CA LYS A 138 -10.34 -22.77 11.02
C LYS A 138 -11.53 -21.84 10.86
N GLU A 139 -12.44 -21.89 11.83
CA GLU A 139 -13.43 -20.83 12.03
C GLU A 139 -12.69 -19.48 12.15
N PRO A 140 -13.29 -18.38 11.65
CA PRO A 140 -12.68 -17.06 11.76
C PRO A 140 -12.42 -16.75 13.23
N VAL A 141 -11.14 -16.51 13.56
CA VAL A 141 -10.71 -16.21 14.92
C VAL A 141 -11.30 -14.84 15.29
N LYS A 142 -12.21 -14.80 16.27
CA LYS A 142 -12.66 -13.53 16.86
C LYS A 142 -11.43 -12.77 17.38
N PRO A 143 -11.35 -11.44 17.22
CA PRO A 143 -10.16 -10.69 17.59
C PRO A 143 -9.85 -10.90 19.08
N LYS A 144 -8.73 -11.59 19.38
CA LYS A 144 -8.12 -11.55 20.71
C LYS A 144 -7.16 -10.38 20.73
N ILE A 145 -7.56 -9.33 21.43
CA ILE A 145 -6.67 -8.28 21.91
C ILE A 145 -5.79 -8.96 22.98
N GLU A 146 -4.49 -9.18 22.68
CA GLU A 146 -3.33 -8.83 23.54
C GLU A 146 -2.00 -9.54 23.18
N ALA A 147 -0.94 -8.74 23.30
CA ALA A 147 0.47 -9.04 23.61
C ALA A 147 1.45 -9.58 22.52
N LYS A 148 2.48 -8.73 22.30
CA LYS A 148 3.73 -8.89 21.52
C LYS A 148 4.45 -10.26 21.66
N LYS A 149 5.08 -10.72 20.56
CA LYS A 149 6.52 -11.08 20.49
C LYS A 149 7.03 -11.28 19.04
N GLU A 150 8.21 -10.68 18.81
CA GLU A 150 9.24 -10.79 17.74
C GLU A 150 9.49 -12.21 17.19
N GLN A 151 10.11 -12.55 16.05
CA GLN A 151 10.95 -11.99 14.94
C GLN A 151 11.12 -13.19 13.93
N PRO A 152 11.91 -13.20 12.82
CA PRO A 152 12.47 -12.18 11.92
C PRO A 152 12.11 -12.41 10.41
N LYS A 153 12.36 -11.42 9.54
CA LYS A 153 12.52 -11.63 8.08
C LYS A 153 13.80 -10.98 7.58
N LYS A 154 14.63 -11.74 6.87
CA LYS A 154 15.77 -11.29 6.07
C LYS A 154 15.30 -10.81 4.68
N ASP A 155 15.79 -9.64 4.28
CA ASP A 155 16.44 -9.25 3.01
C ASP A 155 15.82 -9.75 1.68
N ALA A 156 15.64 -8.98 0.59
CA ALA A 156 16.04 -7.64 0.12
C ALA A 156 15.26 -7.40 -1.22
N PRO A 157 15.68 -6.53 -2.16
CA PRO A 157 15.78 -5.06 -2.15
C PRO A 157 14.85 -4.37 -3.19
N LYS A 158 14.74 -3.05 -3.01
CA LYS A 158 14.12 -2.03 -3.87
C LYS A 158 14.46 -2.14 -5.37
N LYS A 159 13.48 -1.81 -6.23
CA LYS A 159 13.70 -0.95 -7.40
C LYS A 159 12.44 -0.17 -7.79
N VAL A 160 12.68 1.11 -8.07
CA VAL A 160 11.76 2.18 -8.49
C VAL A 160 11.59 2.11 -10.01
N GLU A 161 10.38 2.32 -10.52
CA GLU A 161 10.07 2.84 -11.87
C GLU A 161 8.55 3.13 -11.89
N GLU A 162 8.14 4.39 -11.76
CA GLU A 162 7.93 5.39 -12.83
C GLU A 162 6.53 5.24 -13.47
N ASN A 163 5.72 6.28 -13.22
CA ASN A 163 4.29 6.39 -13.48
C ASN A 163 4.11 6.87 -14.93
N LEU A 164 3.37 6.12 -15.76
CA LEU A 164 2.74 6.65 -16.96
C LEU A 164 1.23 6.53 -16.76
N GLU A 165 0.61 7.69 -16.59
CA GLU A 165 -0.84 7.89 -16.56
C GLU A 165 -1.40 7.71 -17.97
N GLU A 166 -2.41 6.85 -18.12
CA GLU A 166 -3.42 7.00 -19.17
C GLU A 166 -4.79 7.11 -18.49
N GLU A 167 -5.49 8.18 -18.86
CA GLU A 167 -6.84 8.54 -18.42
C GLU A 167 -7.84 7.42 -18.72
N GLU A 168 -8.54 6.95 -17.69
CA GLU A 168 -9.83 6.27 -17.85
C GLU A 168 -10.92 7.06 -17.10
N ALA A 169 -11.92 7.50 -17.86
CA ALA A 169 -12.99 8.39 -17.41
C ALA A 169 -13.72 7.87 -16.14
N PRO A 170 -14.00 8.74 -15.14
CA PRO A 170 -14.52 8.28 -13.86
C PRO A 170 -16.01 7.97 -13.90
N LYS A 171 -16.38 6.74 -13.54
CA LYS A 171 -17.74 6.43 -13.02
C LYS A 171 -17.96 7.18 -11.70
N PRO A 172 -19.14 7.79 -11.48
CA PRO A 172 -19.36 8.75 -10.40
C PRO A 172 -19.31 8.08 -9.03
N LYS A 173 -18.21 8.30 -8.31
CA LYS A 173 -18.14 8.06 -6.86
C LYS A 173 -18.85 9.21 -6.14
N ALA A 174 -19.57 8.89 -5.06
CA ALA A 174 -20.29 9.86 -4.24
C ALA A 174 -19.42 11.10 -3.96
N LYS A 175 -19.96 12.30 -4.21
CA LYS A 175 -19.24 13.57 -4.03
C LYS A 175 -18.72 13.67 -2.59
N ASN A 176 -17.41 13.86 -2.44
CA ASN A 176 -16.80 14.05 -1.14
C ASN A 176 -17.32 15.38 -0.54
N PRO A 177 -17.69 15.47 0.74
CA PRO A 177 -18.14 16.72 1.36
C PRO A 177 -17.22 17.93 1.15
N LEU A 178 -15.92 17.70 0.92
CA LEU A 178 -14.95 18.75 0.62
C LEU A 178 -15.03 19.31 -0.82
N ASP A 179 -15.62 18.57 -1.77
CA ASP A 179 -15.89 19.08 -3.13
C ASP A 179 -17.07 20.08 -3.15
N LEU A 180 -17.83 20.18 -2.05
CA LEU A 180 -18.93 21.14 -1.87
C LEU A 180 -18.47 22.48 -1.28
N LEU A 181 -17.20 22.56 -0.84
CA LEU A 181 -16.64 23.80 -0.32
C LEU A 181 -16.43 24.81 -1.46
N PRO A 182 -16.59 26.13 -1.19
CA PRO A 182 -16.39 27.16 -2.20
C PRO A 182 -14.98 27.03 -2.80
N PRO A 183 -14.82 27.11 -4.13
CA PRO A 183 -13.53 26.95 -4.79
C PRO A 183 -12.51 27.92 -4.18
N SER A 184 -11.41 27.37 -3.64
CA SER A 184 -10.33 28.16 -3.07
C SER A 184 -9.48 28.75 -4.18
N LYS A 185 -8.86 29.90 -3.91
CA LYS A 185 -7.86 30.51 -4.79
C LYS A 185 -6.62 29.63 -4.92
N MET A 186 -6.33 28.79 -3.93
CA MET A 186 -5.18 27.88 -3.93
C MET A 186 -5.53 26.57 -4.67
N ILE A 187 -4.75 26.23 -5.69
CA ILE A 187 -4.80 24.93 -6.35
C ILE A 187 -3.70 24.05 -5.74
N LEU A 188 -4.10 23.02 -5.00
CA LEU A 188 -3.17 22.15 -4.29
C LEU A 188 -2.23 21.38 -5.24
N ASP A 189 -2.70 21.00 -6.42
CA ASP A 189 -1.88 20.28 -7.40
C ASP A 189 -0.78 21.16 -8.00
N ASP A 190 -1.06 22.46 -8.21
CA ASP A 190 -0.06 23.44 -8.64
C ASP A 190 1.00 23.66 -7.55
N TRP A 191 0.57 23.72 -6.28
CA TRP A 191 1.49 23.73 -5.14
C TRP A 191 2.39 22.47 -5.12
N LYS A 192 1.80 21.27 -5.21
CA LYS A 192 2.56 20.00 -5.22
C LYS A 192 3.54 19.92 -6.39
N ARG A 193 3.15 20.44 -7.54
CA ARG A 193 3.99 20.53 -8.75
C ARG A 193 5.14 21.52 -8.53
N LEU A 194 4.86 22.71 -7.99
CA LEU A 194 5.87 23.71 -7.67
C LEU A 194 6.89 23.15 -6.66
N TYR A 195 6.39 22.54 -5.57
CA TYR A 195 7.21 21.89 -4.55
C TYR A 195 8.12 20.81 -5.15
N SER A 196 7.59 19.95 -6.02
CA SER A 196 8.33 18.82 -6.60
C SER A 196 9.35 19.22 -7.66
N ASN A 197 9.08 20.30 -8.41
CA ASN A 197 9.93 20.75 -9.50
C ASN A 197 11.05 21.67 -9.03
N THR A 198 10.89 22.31 -7.87
CA THR A 198 11.89 23.22 -7.32
C THR A 198 13.01 22.42 -6.66
N LYS A 199 14.15 22.28 -7.35
CA LYS A 199 15.34 21.58 -6.82
C LYS A 199 16.42 22.52 -6.28
N THR A 200 16.43 23.78 -6.73
CA THR A 200 17.41 24.82 -6.37
C THR A 200 16.67 26.07 -5.92
N ASN A 201 17.27 26.85 -5.01
CA ASN A 201 16.66 28.07 -4.42
C ASN A 201 15.26 27.81 -3.86
N PHE A 202 15.15 26.70 -3.12
CA PHE A 202 13.87 26.18 -2.62
C PHE A 202 13.09 27.22 -1.81
N ARG A 203 13.78 28.00 -0.97
CA ARG A 203 13.19 29.10 -0.19
C ARG A 203 12.59 30.21 -1.05
N GLU A 204 13.32 30.65 -2.06
CA GLU A 204 12.89 31.79 -2.89
C GLU A 204 11.76 31.43 -3.84
N ILE A 205 11.66 30.17 -4.26
CA ILE A 205 10.70 29.71 -5.26
C ILE A 205 9.53 28.96 -4.60
N ALA A 206 9.80 27.90 -3.83
CA ALA A 206 8.76 27.08 -3.24
C ALA A 206 8.10 27.78 -2.04
N ILE A 207 8.86 28.32 -1.07
CA ILE A 207 8.24 28.99 0.09
C ILE A 207 7.53 30.27 -0.33
N LYS A 208 8.14 31.09 -1.19
CA LYS A 208 7.46 32.29 -1.70
C LYS A 208 6.19 31.92 -2.47
N GLY A 209 6.28 30.96 -3.39
CA GLY A 209 5.12 30.50 -4.15
C GLY A 209 4.04 29.86 -3.27
N PHE A 210 4.42 29.17 -2.20
CA PHE A 210 3.48 28.67 -1.20
C PHE A 210 2.65 29.81 -0.63
N TRP A 211 3.30 30.83 -0.07
CA TRP A 211 2.62 31.96 0.58
C TRP A 211 1.84 32.84 -0.41
N ASP A 212 2.31 32.97 -1.66
CA ASP A 212 1.60 33.70 -2.71
C ASP A 212 0.29 32.99 -3.12
N MET A 213 0.28 31.65 -3.07
CA MET A 213 -0.90 30.82 -3.38
C MET A 213 -1.76 30.51 -2.16
N TYR A 214 -1.21 30.62 -0.94
CA TYR A 214 -1.86 30.17 0.29
C TYR A 214 -3.13 30.98 0.57
N ASP A 215 -4.22 30.26 0.75
CA ASP A 215 -5.54 30.81 1.02
C ASP A 215 -6.02 30.34 2.41
N PRO A 216 -5.99 31.21 3.44
CA PRO A 216 -6.34 30.84 4.81
C PRO A 216 -7.84 30.57 5.02
N GLU A 217 -8.72 31.02 4.10
CA GLU A 217 -10.15 30.72 4.15
C GLU A 217 -10.43 29.33 3.56
N GLY A 218 -9.64 28.95 2.55
CA GLY A 218 -9.77 27.67 1.85
C GLY A 218 -8.98 26.52 2.48
N TYR A 219 -7.87 26.81 3.15
CA TYR A 219 -6.97 25.79 3.67
C TYR A 219 -6.56 26.10 5.11
N SER A 220 -6.30 25.05 5.87
CA SER A 220 -5.79 25.14 7.23
C SER A 220 -4.48 24.37 7.36
N LEU A 221 -3.52 25.02 8.04
CA LEU A 221 -2.25 24.41 8.42
C LEU A 221 -2.34 23.86 9.84
N TRP A 222 -1.79 22.67 10.03
CA TRP A 222 -1.79 21.96 11.29
C TRP A 222 -0.41 21.36 11.55
N PHE A 223 0.11 21.61 12.75
CA PHE A 223 1.23 20.86 13.29
C PHE A 223 0.72 19.56 13.91
N CYS A 224 1.42 18.46 13.68
CA CYS A 224 1.18 17.18 14.32
C CYS A 224 2.42 16.73 15.09
N ASP A 225 2.32 16.66 16.41
CA ASP A 225 3.39 16.17 17.28
C ASP A 225 3.05 14.77 17.78
N TYR A 226 3.95 13.80 17.62
CA TYR A 226 3.68 12.44 18.11
C TYR A 226 3.74 12.40 19.64
N LYS A 227 2.72 11.83 20.28
CA LYS A 227 2.56 11.83 21.74
C LYS A 227 3.58 10.93 22.46
N TYR A 228 3.98 9.83 21.83
CA TYR A 228 4.78 8.75 22.46
C TYR A 228 6.21 8.69 21.90
N ASN A 229 6.90 9.84 21.87
CA ASN A 229 8.26 9.93 21.30
C ASN A 229 9.27 9.04 22.04
N ASP A 230 9.07 8.80 23.33
CA ASP A 230 9.86 7.89 24.17
C ASP A 230 9.88 6.45 23.67
N GLU A 231 8.84 5.99 22.95
CA GLU A 231 8.81 4.65 22.35
C GLU A 231 9.68 4.53 21.09
N ASN A 232 10.08 5.65 20.49
CA ASN A 232 10.79 5.69 19.23
C ASN A 232 12.30 5.53 19.47
N THR A 233 12.72 4.34 19.88
CA THR A 233 14.12 4.06 20.19
C THR A 233 14.94 3.57 19.00
N VAL A 234 14.28 3.25 17.89
CA VAL A 234 14.92 2.63 16.73
C VAL A 234 14.53 3.37 15.45
N SER A 235 15.51 3.96 14.78
CA SER A 235 15.35 4.85 13.63
C SER A 235 14.51 4.23 12.52
N PHE A 236 14.86 3.02 12.07
CA PHE A 236 14.13 2.33 11.00
C PHE A 236 12.70 1.96 11.37
N VAL A 237 12.43 1.69 12.65
CA VAL A 237 11.08 1.38 13.13
C VAL A 237 10.23 2.65 13.10
N THR A 238 10.77 3.76 13.59
CA THR A 238 10.12 5.08 13.55
C THR A 238 9.83 5.51 12.11
N LEU A 239 10.78 5.31 11.19
CA LEU A 239 10.60 5.54 9.77
C LEU A 239 9.44 4.74 9.16
N ASN A 240 9.35 3.45 9.50
CA ASN A 240 8.28 2.59 9.02
C ASN A 240 6.92 2.95 9.63
N LYS A 241 6.89 3.34 10.91
CA LYS A 241 5.68 3.85 11.57
C LYS A 241 5.13 5.08 10.83
N VAL A 242 5.97 6.08 10.59
CA VAL A 242 5.59 7.29 9.83
C VAL A 242 5.14 6.93 8.42
N GLY A 243 5.85 6.02 7.74
CA GLY A 243 5.46 5.56 6.39
C GLY A 243 4.09 4.87 6.37
N GLY A 244 3.79 4.04 7.37
CA GLY A 244 2.48 3.40 7.50
C GLY A 244 1.37 4.41 7.76
N PHE A 245 1.63 5.43 8.57
CA PHE A 245 0.69 6.53 8.80
C PHE A 245 0.36 7.26 7.48
N LEU A 246 1.39 7.61 6.69
CA LEU A 246 1.19 8.26 5.40
C LEU A 246 0.38 7.41 4.40
N GLN A 247 0.54 6.08 4.41
CA GLN A 247 -0.25 5.18 3.56
C GLN A 247 -1.73 5.15 3.96
N ARG A 248 -2.04 5.22 5.26
CA ARG A 248 -3.43 5.31 5.73
C ARG A 248 -4.05 6.66 5.40
N MET A 249 -3.24 7.72 5.35
CA MET A 249 -3.67 9.06 4.94
C MET A 249 -3.96 9.18 3.43
N ASP A 250 -3.67 8.18 2.60
CA ASP A 250 -3.84 8.22 1.13
C ASP A 250 -5.29 8.53 0.70
N LEU A 251 -6.28 8.23 1.55
CA LEU A 251 -7.68 8.62 1.39
C LEU A 251 -7.91 10.13 1.27
N CYS A 252 -7.06 10.97 1.88
CA CYS A 252 -7.13 12.42 1.79
C CYS A 252 -6.12 13.03 0.82
N ARG A 253 -5.39 12.20 0.05
CA ARG A 253 -4.29 12.64 -0.81
C ARG A 253 -4.67 13.74 -1.79
N LYS A 254 -5.88 13.69 -2.36
CA LYS A 254 -6.39 14.72 -3.27
C LYS A 254 -6.60 16.08 -2.59
N TYR A 255 -6.87 16.09 -1.29
CA TYR A 255 -7.29 17.29 -0.54
C TYR A 255 -6.27 17.73 0.53
N ALA A 256 -5.15 17.03 0.64
CA ALA A 256 -4.15 17.29 1.66
C ALA A 256 -2.73 17.23 1.10
N PHE A 257 -1.85 18.00 1.74
CA PHE A 257 -0.40 17.91 1.60
C PHE A 257 0.17 17.78 3.00
N GLY A 258 1.17 16.92 3.17
CA GLY A 258 1.75 16.65 4.48
C GLY A 258 3.27 16.52 4.40
N LYS A 259 3.92 16.81 5.51
CA LYS A 259 5.36 16.67 5.67
C LYS A 259 5.64 16.17 7.07
N MET A 260 6.27 15.01 7.17
CA MET A 260 6.62 14.38 8.44
C MET A 260 8.14 14.38 8.57
N LEU A 261 8.65 14.92 9.67
CA LEU A 261 10.06 15.00 10.01
C LEU A 261 10.35 14.07 11.18
N ILE A 262 11.47 13.36 11.08
CA ILE A 262 11.99 12.51 12.15
C ILE A 262 13.27 13.17 12.64
N ILE A 263 13.23 13.66 13.87
CA ILE A 263 14.24 14.52 14.45
C ILE A 263 14.97 13.71 15.54
N GLY A 264 16.28 13.90 15.60
CA GLY A 264 17.18 13.27 16.56
C GLY A 264 18.23 12.39 15.89
N SER A 265 19.48 12.56 16.32
CA SER A 265 20.60 11.68 15.94
C SER A 265 20.68 10.42 16.80
N ASN A 266 20.11 10.47 18.01
CA ASN A 266 20.09 9.38 18.97
C ASN A 266 18.65 9.15 19.49
N PRO A 267 18.33 7.91 19.92
CA PRO A 267 17.10 7.61 20.63
C PRO A 267 16.89 8.49 21.87
N PRO A 268 15.65 8.90 22.20
CA PRO A 268 14.40 8.69 21.45
C PRO A 268 14.24 9.67 20.27
N TYR A 269 13.80 9.17 19.12
CA TYR A 269 13.53 9.98 17.93
C TYR A 269 12.18 10.69 18.04
N LYS A 270 12.19 12.01 17.85
CA LYS A 270 10.99 12.84 17.86
C LYS A 270 10.34 12.82 16.48
N VAL A 271 9.03 12.62 16.43
CA VAL A 271 8.27 12.70 15.17
C VAL A 271 7.40 13.95 15.23
N ARG A 272 7.60 14.84 14.26
CA ARG A 272 6.77 16.01 14.04
C ARG A 272 6.28 16.04 12.61
N GLY A 273 5.20 16.72 12.35
CA GLY A 273 4.74 16.94 10.99
C GLY A 273 3.92 18.19 10.81
N LEU A 274 3.82 18.58 9.56
CA LEU A 274 3.07 19.71 9.07
C LEU A 274 2.06 19.19 8.05
N TRP A 275 0.80 19.52 8.24
CA TRP A 275 -0.28 19.13 7.35
C TRP A 275 -1.06 20.34 6.89
N LEU A 276 -1.32 20.38 5.60
CA LEU A 276 -2.21 21.30 4.94
C LEU A 276 -3.46 20.53 4.53
N PHE A 277 -4.60 20.87 5.12
CA PHE A 277 -5.89 20.29 4.77
C PHE A 277 -6.76 21.31 4.06
N ARG A 278 -7.58 20.82 3.11
CA ARG A 278 -8.66 21.60 2.53
C ARG A 278 -9.77 21.82 3.56
N GLY A 279 -10.13 23.08 3.78
CA GLY A 279 -11.11 23.52 4.77
C GLY A 279 -10.47 24.13 6.02
N THR A 280 -11.31 24.65 6.92
CA THR A 280 -10.90 25.32 8.15
C THR A 280 -10.50 24.34 9.26
N GLU A 281 -10.91 23.09 9.15
CA GLU A 281 -10.74 22.00 10.11
C GLU A 281 -10.18 20.74 9.42
N ILE A 282 -9.65 19.83 10.23
CA ILE A 282 -9.22 18.52 9.75
C ILE A 282 -10.45 17.76 9.24
N PRO A 283 -10.43 17.20 8.02
CA PRO A 283 -11.61 16.54 7.46
C PRO A 283 -12.10 15.37 8.32
N GLN A 284 -13.39 15.32 8.63
CA GLN A 284 -13.98 14.32 9.53
C GLN A 284 -13.73 12.87 9.07
N PHE A 285 -13.80 12.61 7.75
CA PHE A 285 -13.52 11.28 7.22
C PHE A 285 -12.09 10.80 7.49
N VAL A 286 -11.13 11.73 7.67
CA VAL A 286 -9.76 11.39 8.09
C VAL A 286 -9.76 10.95 9.54
N LEU A 287 -10.53 11.62 10.40
CA LEU A 287 -10.65 11.26 11.82
C LEU A 287 -11.36 9.92 12.01
N GLU A 288 -12.37 9.61 11.20
CA GLU A 288 -13.14 8.37 11.29
C GLU A 288 -12.37 7.14 10.78
N GLU A 289 -11.63 7.28 9.67
CA GLU A 289 -10.93 6.17 9.03
C GLU A 289 -9.48 5.99 9.52
N CYS A 290 -8.83 7.07 9.98
CA CYS A 290 -7.43 7.04 10.43
C CYS A 290 -7.36 7.11 11.96
N TYR A 291 -7.44 5.96 12.62
CA TYR A 291 -7.32 5.83 14.08
C TYR A 291 -5.97 6.34 14.63
N ASP A 292 -4.93 6.43 13.79
CA ASP A 292 -3.64 6.97 14.22
C ASP A 292 -3.66 8.47 14.49
N MET A 293 -4.67 9.20 13.99
CA MET A 293 -4.79 10.64 14.22
C MET A 293 -4.78 10.97 15.72
N GLU A 294 -5.32 10.08 16.56
CA GLU A 294 -5.33 10.21 18.01
C GLU A 294 -3.95 10.05 18.67
N LEU A 295 -3.00 9.39 18.00
CA LEU A 295 -1.63 9.22 18.48
C LEU A 295 -0.79 10.49 18.33
N TYR A 296 -1.28 11.46 17.56
CA TYR A 296 -0.67 12.76 17.38
C TYR A 296 -1.47 13.84 18.11
N GLU A 297 -0.78 14.84 18.62
CA GLU A 297 -1.36 16.09 19.07
C GLU A 297 -1.42 17.05 17.89
N TRP A 298 -2.63 17.51 17.55
CA TRP A 298 -2.86 18.40 16.41
C TRP A 298 -3.07 19.83 16.90
N LYS A 299 -2.23 20.75 16.42
CA LYS A 299 -2.33 22.19 16.72
C LYS A 299 -2.46 22.96 15.43
N LYS A 300 -3.50 23.78 15.31
CA LYS A 300 -3.67 24.66 14.16
C LYS A 300 -2.56 25.71 14.17
N ALA A 301 -1.89 25.89 13.04
CA ALA A 301 -0.86 26.91 12.89
C ALA A 301 -1.50 28.29 12.77
N ASP A 302 -1.01 29.24 13.57
CA ASP A 302 -1.34 30.65 13.45
C ASP A 302 -0.39 31.33 12.48
N ILE A 303 -0.91 31.75 11.33
CA ILE A 303 -0.13 32.41 10.27
C ILE A 303 0.25 33.84 10.66
N SER A 304 -0.44 34.40 11.66
CA SER A 304 -0.17 35.75 12.18
C SER A 304 1.11 35.79 13.02
N ASP A 305 1.54 34.64 13.54
CA ASP A 305 2.76 34.49 14.31
C ASP A 305 3.94 34.20 13.39
N GLU A 306 4.86 35.17 13.28
CA GLU A 306 6.10 35.05 12.51
C GLU A 306 6.93 33.82 12.91
N ALA A 307 6.92 33.42 14.19
CA ALA A 307 7.67 32.27 14.66
C ALA A 307 7.08 30.94 14.13
N GLN A 308 5.76 30.81 14.15
CA GLN A 308 5.08 29.63 13.58
C GLN A 308 5.18 29.61 12.06
N LYS A 309 5.13 30.78 11.42
CA LYS A 309 5.33 30.92 9.98
C LYS A 309 6.72 30.47 9.57
N GLU A 310 7.74 30.85 10.32
CA GLU A 310 9.11 30.40 10.07
C GLU A 310 9.28 28.90 10.36
N LEU A 311 8.60 28.37 11.38
CA LEU A 311 8.57 26.92 11.63
C LEU A 311 7.93 26.15 10.46
N VAL A 312 6.83 26.66 9.89
CA VAL A 312 6.21 26.10 8.68
C VAL A 312 7.22 26.08 7.52
N ASN A 313 7.93 27.19 7.30
CA ASN A 313 8.97 27.26 6.26
C ASN A 313 10.04 26.20 6.50
N ALA A 314 10.62 26.16 7.71
CA ALA A 314 11.65 25.20 8.09
C ALA A 314 11.23 23.74 7.85
N MET A 315 9.96 23.40 8.13
CA MET A 315 9.43 22.06 7.92
C MET A 315 9.25 21.72 6.44
N ILE A 316 8.81 22.68 5.61
CA ILE A 316 8.62 22.48 4.16
C ILE A 316 9.98 22.32 3.46
N GLU A 317 11.01 23.03 3.93
CA GLU A 317 12.37 23.03 3.40
C GLU A 317 13.25 21.85 3.83
N ASP A 318 12.80 21.03 4.78
CA ASP A 318 13.66 20.04 5.45
C ASP A 318 14.92 20.68 6.06
N GLN A 319 14.75 21.85 6.71
CA GLN A 319 15.88 22.60 7.24
C GLN A 319 16.70 21.74 8.21
N GLU A 320 18.00 21.61 7.93
CA GLU A 320 18.95 20.90 8.78
C GLU A 320 19.99 21.89 9.33
N PRO A 321 20.20 21.98 10.67
CA PRO A 321 19.48 21.28 11.74
C PRO A 321 18.08 21.88 12.00
N PHE A 322 17.13 21.03 12.40
CA PHE A 322 15.76 21.45 12.72
C PHE A 322 15.63 21.67 14.23
N GLU A 323 15.28 22.88 14.67
CA GLU A 323 15.22 23.28 16.09
C GLU A 323 16.51 22.97 16.90
N GLY A 324 17.67 22.98 16.24
CA GLY A 324 18.95 22.67 16.88
C GLY A 324 19.21 21.16 17.07
N GLU A 325 18.32 20.30 16.60
CA GLU A 325 18.51 18.85 16.55
C GLU A 325 18.79 18.37 15.11
N ALA A 326 19.52 17.27 14.98
CA ALA A 326 19.80 16.68 13.67
C ALA A 326 18.50 16.13 13.05
N LEU A 327 18.30 16.39 11.76
CA LEU A 327 17.18 15.83 11.02
C LEU A 327 17.58 14.45 10.50
N LEU A 328 16.92 13.39 10.96
CA LEU A 328 17.25 12.03 10.56
C LEU A 328 16.69 11.70 9.17
N ASP A 329 15.42 12.04 8.95
CA ASP A 329 14.75 11.85 7.66
C ASP A 329 13.50 12.73 7.58
N ALA A 330 13.04 12.97 6.36
CA ALA A 330 11.82 13.70 6.08
C ALA A 330 10.99 13.01 5.00
N LYS A 331 9.70 12.81 5.29
CA LYS A 331 8.75 12.16 4.38
C LYS A 331 7.68 13.16 3.94
N CYS A 332 7.52 13.29 2.63
CA CYS A 332 6.49 14.12 2.03
C CYS A 332 5.27 13.28 1.65
N PHE A 333 4.08 13.79 1.96
CA PHE A 333 2.79 13.29 1.56
C PHE A 333 2.19 14.23 0.51
N LYS A 334 2.07 13.74 -0.72
CA LYS A 334 1.57 14.50 -1.87
C LYS A 334 0.84 13.59 -2.85
#